data_AF-K2QWQ9-F1
#
_entry.id   AF-K2QWQ9-F1
#
_cell.length_a   1.000
_cell.length_b   1.000
_cell.length_c   1.000
_cell.angle_alpha   90.00
_cell.angle_beta   90.00
_cell.angle_gamma   90.00
#
_symmetry.space_group_name_H-M   'P 1'
#
loop_
_entity.id
_entity.type
_entity.pdbx_description
1 polymer ?
#
loop_
_entity_poly.entity_id
_entity_poly.type
_entity_poly.pdbx_seq_one_letter_code
_entity_poly.pdbx_strand_id
1 'polypeptide(L)' 'MGNLNRNDPIIIVGAGAFGLSTALHLSQAGYTNITVFEQDSQIPPRQSAANDLNKIVRAEYEDPFYTDLTI' A
#
# COMPACT_ATOMS: atom_id res chain seq x y z
N MET A 1 11.13 -22.58 -3.97
CA MET A 1 10.27 -21.66 -3.19
C MET A 1 8.86 -22.22 -3.23
N GLY A 2 8.17 -22.32 -2.10
CA GLY A 2 6.80 -22.84 -2.05
C GLY A 2 5.81 -21.88 -2.71
N ASN A 3 4.78 -22.42 -3.37
CA ASN A 3 3.70 -21.61 -3.91
C ASN A 3 2.88 -21.01 -2.76
N LEU A 4 2.67 -19.70 -2.78
CA LEU A 4 1.77 -18.99 -1.86
C LEU A 4 0.31 -19.32 -2.18
N ASN A 5 -0.41 -19.88 -1.21
CA ASN A 5 -1.85 -20.05 -1.29
C ASN A 5 -2.55 -18.73 -0.93
N ARG A 6 -3.79 -18.56 -1.41
CA ARG A 6 -4.61 -17.37 -1.13
C ARG A 6 -4.96 -17.18 0.35
N ASN A 7 -4.86 -18.25 1.15
CA ASN A 7 -5.18 -18.23 2.57
C ASN A 7 -3.92 -18.20 3.46
N ASP A 8 -2.73 -18.19 2.87
CA ASP A 8 -1.49 -18.06 3.64
C ASP A 8 -1.45 -16.69 4.33
N PRO A 9 -0.97 -16.60 5.58
CA PRO A 9 -0.95 -15.36 6.33
C PRO A 9 0.05 -14.37 5.72
N ILE A 10 -0.41 -13.14 5.48
CA ILE A 10 0.41 -12.01 5.01
C ILE A 10 0.38 -10.91 6.05
N ILE A 11 1.56 -10.49 6.46
CA ILE A 11 1.76 -9.37 7.38
C ILE A 11 2.23 -8.15 6.59
N ILE A 12 1.55 -7.03 6.78
CA ILE A 12 1.94 -5.71 6.28
C ILE A 12 2.24 -4.84 7.49
N VAL A 13 3.44 -4.25 7.55
CA VAL A 13 3.84 -3.34 8.62
C VAL A 13 3.81 -1.91 8.10
N GLY A 14 2.97 -1.08 8.72
CA GLY A 14 2.66 0.29 8.32
C GLY A 14 1.40 0.38 7.47
N ALA A 15 0.45 1.21 7.89
CA ALA A 15 -0.79 1.53 7.20
C ALA A 15 -0.73 2.89 6.47
N GLY A 16 0.44 3.21 5.90
CA GLY A 16 0.63 4.35 5.00
C GLY A 16 0.20 4.03 3.55
N ALA A 17 0.58 4.90 2.60
CA ALA A 17 0.19 4.76 1.18
C ALA A 17 0.54 3.38 0.60
N PHE A 18 1.80 2.93 0.74
CA PHE A 18 2.21 1.62 0.25
C PHE A 18 1.53 0.46 0.97
N GLY A 19 1.40 0.53 2.29
CA GLY A 19 0.83 -0.57 3.08
C GLY A 19 -0.63 -0.82 2.77
N LEU A 20 -1.46 0.24 2.76
CA LEU A 20 -2.88 0.11 2.44
C LEU A 20 -3.12 -0.19 0.96
N SER A 21 -2.31 0.36 0.05
CA SER A 21 -2.39 -0.01 -1.38
C SER A 21 -2.03 -1.48 -1.61
N THR A 22 -1.04 -1.99 -0.89
CA THR A 22 -0.66 -3.42 -0.91
C THR A 22 -1.78 -4.29 -0.36
N ALA A 23 -2.37 -3.92 0.77
CA ALA A 23 -3.52 -4.63 1.35
C ALA A 23 -4.70 -4.69 0.38
N LEU A 24 -5.02 -3.56 -0.27
CA LEU A 24 -6.06 -3.46 -1.29
C LEU A 24 -5.80 -4.41 -2.46
N HIS A 25 -4.61 -4.35 -3.07
CA HIS A 25 -4.26 -5.19 -4.23
C HIS A 25 -4.23 -6.68 -3.89
N LEU A 26 -3.74 -7.06 -2.70
CA LEU A 26 -3.78 -8.44 -2.24
C LEU A 26 -5.22 -8.92 -2.04
N SER A 27 -6.08 -8.10 -1.44
CA SER A 27 -7.50 -8.43 -1.26
C SER A 27 -8.19 -8.62 -2.63
N GLN A 28 -7.95 -7.72 -3.59
CA GLN A 28 -8.49 -7.82 -4.95
C GLN A 28 -7.95 -9.05 -5.71
N ALA A 29 -6.70 -9.44 -5.46
CA ALA A 29 -6.10 -10.66 -6.00
C ALA A 29 -6.61 -11.95 -5.32
N GLY A 30 -7.55 -11.84 -4.37
CA GLY A 30 -8.21 -12.96 -3.70
C GLY A 30 -7.48 -13.52 -2.49
N TYR A 31 -6.47 -12.82 -1.95
CA TYR A 31 -5.87 -13.19 -0.67
C TYR A 31 -6.81 -12.84 0.47
N THR A 32 -6.96 -13.74 1.44
CA THR A 32 -7.99 -13.65 2.49
C THR A 32 -7.42 -13.45 3.90
N ASN A 33 -6.14 -13.77 4.12
CA ASN A 33 -5.50 -13.73 5.43
C ASN A 33 -4.45 -12.62 5.49
N ILE A 34 -4.91 -11.37 5.43
CA ILE A 34 -4.07 -10.17 5.40
C ILE A 34 -4.22 -9.44 6.74
N THR A 35 -3.11 -9.22 7.44
CA THR A 35 -3.08 -8.42 8.67
C THR A 35 -2.17 -7.21 8.48
N VAL A 36 -2.70 -6.01 8.71
CA VAL A 36 -1.94 -4.76 8.69
C VAL A 36 -1.68 -4.33 10.13
N PHE A 37 -0.41 -4.14 10.49
CA PHE A 37 0.00 -3.58 11.76
C PHE A 37 0.38 -2.12 11.58
N GLU A 38 -0.13 -1.27 12.46
CA GLU A 38 0.16 0.16 12.49
C GLU A 38 0.37 0.59 13.94
N GLN A 39 1.27 1.56 14.14
CA GLN A 39 1.58 2.11 15.45
C GLN A 39 0.45 3.05 15.94
N ASP A 40 -0.12 3.86 15.04
CA ASP A 40 -1.25 4.71 15.38
C ASP A 40 -2.53 3.89 15.60
N SER A 41 -3.37 4.33 16.54
CA SER A 41 -4.68 3.74 16.80
C SER A 41 -5.73 4.07 15.73
N GLN A 42 -5.41 4.96 14.80
CA GLN A 42 -6.29 5.42 13.73
C GLN A 42 -5.69 5.11 12.36
N ILE A 43 -6.55 4.70 11.42
CA ILE A 43 -6.24 4.64 10.00
C ILE A 43 -7.07 5.74 9.27
N PRO A 44 -6.46 6.60 8.43
CA PRO A 44 -5.02 6.66 8.14
C PRO A 44 -4.20 7.16 9.36
N PRO A 45 -2.95 6.69 9.54
CA PRO A 45 -2.11 7.08 10.67
C PRO A 45 -1.82 8.57 10.63
N ARG A 46 -1.89 9.28 11.76
CA ARG A 46 -1.64 10.74 11.83
C ARG A 46 -0.21 11.12 11.46
N GLN A 47 0.74 10.22 11.67
CA GLN A 47 2.15 10.42 11.32
C GLN A 47 2.52 9.88 9.94
N SER A 48 1.57 9.32 9.18
CA SER A 48 1.81 8.92 7.81
C SER A 48 2.05 10.15 6.94
N ALA A 49 3.11 10.15 6.13
CA ALA A 49 3.33 11.21 5.13
C ALA A 49 2.18 11.35 4.12
N ALA A 50 1.36 10.29 3.98
CA ALA A 50 0.17 10.28 3.14
C ALA A 50 -1.09 10.86 3.81
N ASN A 51 -1.08 11.09 5.13
CA ASN A 51 -2.20 11.68 5.86
C ASN A 51 -2.07 13.19 5.89
N ASP A 52 -2.59 13.85 4.86
CA ASP A 52 -2.51 15.29 4.68
C ASP A 52 -3.74 15.78 3.91
N LEU A 53 -4.03 17.07 3.97
CA LEU A 53 -5.19 17.66 3.28
C LEU A 53 -5.05 17.61 1.76
N ASN A 54 -3.82 17.67 1.25
CA ASN A 54 -3.53 17.62 -0.17
C ASN A 54 -2.18 16.98 -0.48
N LYS A 55 -2.04 16.55 -1.74
CA LYS A 55 -0.80 16.10 -2.37
C LYS A 55 -0.82 16.54 -3.83
N ILE A 56 0.35 16.87 -4.39
CA ILE A 56 0.50 17.18 -5.81
C ILE A 56 0.70 15.86 -6.55
N VAL A 57 -0.05 15.67 -7.63
CA VAL A 57 0.15 14.57 -8.58
C VAL A 57 0.57 15.18 -9.91
N ARG A 58 1.65 14.66 -10.48
CA ARG A 58 2.22 15.08 -11.76
C ARG A 58 2.79 13.86 -12.45
N ALA A 59 2.48 13.67 -13.73
CA ALA A 59 2.94 12.52 -14.50
C ALA A 59 4.17 12.82 -15.36
N GLU A 60 4.48 14.10 -15.63
CA GLU A 60 5.65 14.44 -16.45
C GLU A 60 6.94 14.38 -15.62
N TYR A 61 7.70 13.29 -15.76
CA TYR A 61 9.04 13.12 -15.22
C TYR A 61 10.08 13.01 -16.34
N GLU A 62 11.34 13.34 -16.03
CA GLU A 62 12.45 13.22 -16.99
C GLU A 62 12.74 11.75 -17.34
N ASP A 63 12.61 10.86 -16.36
CA ASP A 63 12.77 9.43 -16.54
C ASP A 63 11.43 8.78 -16.97
N PRO A 64 11.40 8.08 -18.11
CA PRO A 64 10.22 7.34 -18.55
C PRO A 64 9.70 6.33 -17.52
N PHE A 65 10.59 5.70 -16.75
CA PHE A 65 10.18 4.73 -15.72
C PHE A 65 9.24 5.36 -14.69
N TYR A 66 9.56 6.57 -14.19
CA TYR A 66 8.71 7.27 -13.21
C TYR A 66 7.47 7.89 -13.85
N THR A 67 7.53 8.23 -15.14
CA THR A 67 6.34 8.64 -15.92
C THR A 67 5.34 7.49 -15.98
N ASP A 68 5.80 6.29 -16.41
CA ASP A 68 4.97 5.09 -16.54
C ASP A 68 4.42 4.60 -15.19
N LEU A 69 5.15 4.82 -14.08
CA LEU A 69 4.72 4.44 -12.75
C LEU A 69 3.60 5.32 -12.17
N THR A 70 3.32 6.49 -12.76
CA THR A 70 2.42 7.48 -12.13
C THR A 70 0.93 7.12 -12.20
N ILE A 71 0.51 6.29 -13.17
CA ILE A 71 -0.91 6.06 -13.51
C ILE A 71 -1.24 4.57 -13.45
#